data_AF-R5K7H0-F1
#
_entry.id   AF-R5K7H0-F1
#
_cell.length_a   1.000
_cell.length_b   1.000
_cell.length_c   1.000
_cell.angle_alpha   90.00
_cell.angle_beta   90.00
_cell.angle_gamma   90.00
#
_symmetry.space_group_name_H-M   'P 1'
#
loop_
_entity.id
_entity.type
_entity.pdbx_description
1 polymer ?
#
loop_
_entity_poly.entity_id
_entity_poly.type
_entity_poly.pdbx_seq_one_letter_code
_entity_poly.pdbx_strand_id
1 'polypeptide(L)' 'MARIIEGERRLIKMSVDDVISIIQEYQQICKNSCCYEHTRELLAKANFYIPEDI' A
#
# COMPACT_ATOMS: atom_id res chain seq x y z
N MET A 1 -6.51 -10.37 13.78
CA MET A 1 -6.78 -11.12 12.53
C MET A 1 -7.56 -10.20 11.61
N ALA A 2 -6.87 -9.41 10.77
CA ALA A 2 -7.54 -8.45 9.91
C ALA A 2 -8.21 -9.19 8.74
N ARG A 3 -9.51 -8.97 8.57
CA ARG A 3 -10.28 -9.43 7.40
C ARG A 3 -10.09 -8.40 6.30
N ILE A 4 -9.40 -8.78 5.23
CA ILE A 4 -9.39 -8.00 4.00
C ILE A 4 -10.78 -8.17 3.39
N ILE A 5 -11.68 -7.21 3.63
CA ILE A 5 -13.03 -7.20 3.08
C ILE A 5 -12.95 -6.44 1.76
N GLU A 6 -12.80 -7.17 0.67
CA GLU A 6 -12.93 -6.64 -0.69
C GLU A 6 -14.37 -6.14 -0.90
N GLY A 7 -14.60 -4.82 -0.82
CA GLY A 7 -15.86 -4.22 -1.28
C GLY A 7 -16.34 -2.97 -0.54
N GLU A 8 -15.91 -2.73 0.71
CA GLU A 8 -16.30 -1.53 1.47
C GLU A 8 -15.10 -0.59 1.66
N ARG A 9 -15.13 0.60 1.04
CA ARG A 9 -14.14 1.66 1.33
C ARG A 9 -14.34 2.15 2.76
N ARG A 10 -13.54 1.62 3.69
CA ARG A 10 -13.44 2.15 5.06
C ARG A 10 -12.36 3.22 5.13
N LEU A 11 -12.69 4.36 5.72
CA LEU A 11 -11.70 5.38 6.07
C LEU A 11 -11.08 4.98 7.41
N ILE A 12 -9.87 4.43 7.37
CA ILE A 12 -9.10 4.08 8.56
C ILE A 12 -8.15 5.25 8.86
N LYS A 13 -8.12 5.68 10.12
CA LYS A 13 -7.16 6.71 10.55
C LYS A 13 -5.77 6.07 10.62
N MET A 14 -4.91 6.40 9.68
CA MET A 14 -3.52 5.97 9.65
C MET A 14 -2.66 6.88 10.54
N SER A 15 -1.66 6.32 11.20
CA SER A 15 -0.63 7.14 11.86
C SER A 15 0.34 7.71 10.82
N VAL A 16 1.07 8.75 11.20
CA VAL A 16 2.10 9.35 10.33
C VAL A 16 3.18 8.31 9.98
N ASP A 17 3.52 7.43 10.92
CA ASP A 17 4.49 6.35 10.73
C ASP A 17 4.03 5.36 9.65
N ASP A 18 2.78 4.88 9.72
CA ASP A 18 2.18 4.00 8.71
C ASP A 18 2.24 4.59 7.29
N VAL A 19 1.98 5.90 7.18
CA VAL A 19 2.06 6.62 5.91
C VAL A 19 3.50 6.62 5.38
N ILE A 20 4.48 6.90 6.25
CA ILE A 20 5.90 6.91 5.87
C ILE A 20 6.35 5.51 5.42
N SER A 21 5.98 4.45 6.14
CA SER A 21 6.31 3.08 5.79
C SER A 21 5.75 2.67 4.43
N ILE A 22 4.49 2.99 4.13
CA ILE A 22 3.89 2.68 2.83
C ILE A 22 4.56 3.46 1.70
N ILE A 23 4.90 4.73 1.91
CA ILE A 23 5.60 5.53 0.91
C ILE A 23 6.99 4.94 0.63
N GLN A 24 7.71 4.50 1.66
CA GLN A 24 9.01 3.86 1.48
C GLN A 24 8.90 2.57 0.67
N GLU A 25 7.93 1.71 0.98
CA GLU A 25 7.69 0.46 0.26
C GLU A 25 7.31 0.72 -1.20
N TYR A 26 6.41 1.69 -1.44
CA TYR A 26 6.09 2.17 -2.78
C TYR A 26 7.34 2.60 -3.54
N GLN A 27 8.20 3.42 -2.93
CA GLN A 27 9.42 3.91 -3.58
C GLN A 27 10.39 2.78 -3.93
N GLN A 28 10.51 1.76 -3.08
CA GLN A 28 11.36 0.59 -3.37
C GLN A 28 10.81 -0.24 -4.54
N ILE A 29 9.50 -0.50 -4.56
CA ILE A 29 8.84 -1.26 -5.64
C ILE A 29 8.94 -0.50 -6.97
N CYS A 30 8.73 0.81 -6.94
CA CYS A 30 8.72 1.65 -8.13
C CYS A 30 10.12 2.02 -8.63
N LYS A 31 11.18 1.69 -7.88
CA LYS A 31 12.57 2.07 -8.19
C LYS A 31 13.04 1.60 -9.57
N ASN A 32 12.54 0.45 -10.03
CA ASN A 32 12.87 -0.11 -11.34
C ASN A 32 11.74 0.08 -12.37
N SER A 33 10.71 0.87 -12.05
CA SER A 33 9.61 1.11 -12.99
C SER A 33 10.03 2.13 -14.05
N CYS A 34 9.79 1.80 -15.33
CA CYS A 34 10.18 2.62 -16.46
C CYS A 34 9.10 3.64 -16.87
N CYS A 35 7.83 3.33 -16.60
CA CYS A 35 6.68 4.15 -17.00
C CYS A 35 5.53 3.99 -16.00
N TYR A 36 4.59 4.94 -16.00
CA TYR A 36 3.40 4.94 -15.13
C TYR A 36 2.58 3.64 -15.21
N GLU A 37 2.38 3.10 -16.41
CA GLU A 37 1.64 1.83 -16.58
C GLU A 37 2.38 0.66 -15.93
N HIS A 38 3.70 0.62 -16.07
CA HIS A 38 4.54 -0.39 -15.45
C HIS A 38 4.52 -0.29 -13.92
N THR A 39 4.54 0.94 -13.39
CA THR A 39 4.36 1.21 -11.96
C THR A 39 3.02 0.68 -11.47
N ARG A 40 1.93 0.96 -12.20
CA ARG A 40 0.58 0.51 -11.85
C ARG A 40 0.44 -1.01 -11.87
N GLU A 41 1.06 -1.69 -12.82
CA GLU A 41 1.11 -3.16 -12.84
C GLU A 41 1.91 -3.74 -11.67
N LEU A 42 3.05 -3.14 -11.31
CA LEU A 42 3.86 -3.56 -10.16
C LEU A 42 3.08 -3.38 -8.85
N LEU A 43 2.40 -2.25 -8.69
CA LEU A 43 1.59 -1.96 -7.51
C LEU A 43 0.34 -2.83 -7.43
N ALA A 44 -0.28 -3.18 -8.57
CA ALA A 44 -1.44 -4.08 -8.60
C ALA A 44 -1.08 -5.52 -8.21
N LYS A 45 0.18 -5.92 -8.38
CA LYS A 45 0.71 -7.22 -7.94
C LYS A 45 1.26 -7.19 -6.51
N ALA A 46 1.54 -6.00 -5.97
CA ALA A 46 2.05 -5.82 -4.63
C ALA A 46 0.90 -5.83 -3.61
N ASN A 47 1.12 -6.50 -2.48
CA ASN A 47 0.17 -6.49 -1.37
C ASN A 47 0.63 -5.49 -0.32
N PHE A 48 -0.09 -4.37 -0.20
CA PHE A 48 0.13 -3.38 0.84
C PHE A 48 -0.68 -3.74 2.07
N TYR A 49 -0.03 -3.76 3.23
CA TYR A 49 -0.67 -4.01 4.52
C TYR A 49 -0.50 -2.80 5.42
N ILE A 50 -1.60 -2.39 6.06
CA ILE A 50 -1.56 -1.37 7.11
C ILE A 50 -1.71 -2.12 8.44
N PRO A 51 -0.77 -1.99 9.37
CA PRO A 51 -0.95 -2.56 10.69
C PRO A 51 -2.06 -1.78 11.41
N GLU A 52 -3.05 -2.49 11.93
CA GLU A 52 -4.05 -1.94 12.85
C GLU A 52 -3.63 -2.28 14.28
N ASP A 53 -3.45 -1.25 15.12
CA ASP A 53 -3.26 -1.41 16.57
C ASP A 53 -4.63 -1.75 17.20
N ILE A 54 -4.72 -2.86 17.94
CA ILE A 54 -5.96 -3.37 18.60
C ILE A 54 -5.95 -3.01 20.08
#